data_AF-A0A932TL67-F1
#
_entry.id   AF-A0A932TL67-F1
#
_cell.length_a   1.000
_cell.length_b   1.000
_cell.length_c   1.000
_cell.angle_alpha   90.00
_cell.angle_beta   90.00
_cell.angle_gamma   90.00
#
_symmetry.space_group_name_H-M   'P 1'
#
loop_
_entity.id
_entity.type
_entity.pdbx_description
1 polymer ?
#
loop_
_entity_poly.entity_id
_entity_poly.type
_entity_poly.pdbx_seq_one_letter_code
_entity_poly.pdbx_strand_id
1 'polypeptide(L)'
;MPLLTLQLWLPAVGALLIGVLVPRQATRALKWSALGIALLALALSVAIWAGFDASNPTFQFEENRPWIRALSFSMNYHLAVDGISLLLVALTTFLMVPALLGSWNIEERLKEFLITMLVLETGMLGVFLA
;
A
#
# COMPACT_ATOMS: atom_id res chain seq x y z
N MET A 1 -11.74 -9.06 -9.26
CA MET A 1 -10.34 -9.35 -8.88
C MET A 1 -10.09 -8.75 -7.51
N PRO A 2 -9.20 -9.32 -6.67
CA PRO A 2 -8.95 -8.80 -5.32
C PRO A 2 -8.09 -7.52 -5.36
N LEU A 3 -8.71 -6.41 -5.74
CA LEU A 3 -8.04 -5.12 -5.95
C LEU A 3 -7.55 -4.51 -4.63
N LEU A 4 -8.31 -4.66 -3.53
CA LEU A 4 -7.93 -4.12 -2.23
C LEU A 4 -6.78 -4.93 -1.62
N THR A 5 -6.80 -6.26 -1.78
CA THR A 5 -5.66 -7.10 -1.40
C THR A 5 -4.39 -6.68 -2.16
N LEU A 6 -4.51 -6.42 -3.47
CA LEU A 6 -3.36 -5.97 -4.26
C LEU A 6 -2.87 -4.60 -3.80
N GLN A 7 -3.78 -3.64 -3.58
CA GLN A 7 -3.46 -2.31 -3.06
C GLN A 7 -2.72 -2.38 -1.73
N LEU A 8 -3.20 -3.22 -0.81
CA LEU A 8 -2.62 -3.40 0.52
C LEU A 8 -1.20 -4.00 0.45
N TRP A 9 -1.03 -5.09 -0.30
CA TRP A 9 0.21 -5.87 -0.26
C TRP A 9 1.28 -5.39 -1.23
N LEU A 10 0.95 -4.57 -2.23
CA LEU A 10 1.92 -4.09 -3.22
C LEU A 10 3.12 -3.37 -2.57
N PRO A 11 2.94 -2.41 -1.63
CA PRO A 11 4.08 -1.77 -0.99
C PRO A 11 4.90 -2.73 -0.12
N ALA A 12 4.25 -3.66 0.58
CA ALA A 12 4.91 -4.68 1.41
C ALA A 12 5.78 -5.64 0.57
N VAL A 13 5.24 -6.15 -0.53
CA VAL A 13 5.98 -6.99 -1.46
C VAL A 13 7.12 -6.20 -2.09
N GLY A 14 6.87 -4.95 -2.47
CA GLY A 14 7.90 -4.04 -2.96
C GLY A 14 9.04 -3.81 -1.97
N ALA A 15 8.71 -3.60 -0.69
CA ALA A 15 9.67 -3.48 0.40
C ALA A 15 10.52 -4.75 0.57
N LEU A 16 9.88 -5.92 0.52
CA LEU A 16 10.56 -7.22 0.58
C LEU A 16 11.51 -7.41 -0.61
N LEU A 17 11.05 -7.13 -1.83
CA LEU A 17 11.86 -7.26 -3.05
C LEU A 17 13.08 -6.33 -3.02
N ILE A 18 12.91 -5.07 -2.60
CA ILE A 18 14.04 -4.15 -2.40
C ILE A 18 14.98 -4.68 -1.31
N GLY A 19 14.42 -5.17 -0.21
CA GLY A 19 15.14 -5.75 0.92
C GLY A 19 16.04 -6.91 0.53
N VAL A 20 15.56 -7.82 -0.33
CA VAL A 20 16.28 -9.03 -0.71
C VAL A 20 17.14 -8.84 -1.95
N LEU A 21 16.64 -8.18 -2.99
CA LEU A 21 17.24 -8.20 -4.32
C LEU A 21 18.18 -7.01 -4.61
N VAL A 22 17.98 -5.86 -3.95
CA VAL A 22 18.75 -4.64 -4.29
C VAL A 22 19.89 -4.44 -3.29
N PRO A 23 21.17 -4.41 -3.74
CA PRO A 23 22.31 -4.23 -2.84
C PRO A 23 22.35 -2.79 -2.29
N ARG A 24 22.88 -2.63 -1.07
CA ARG A 24 22.91 -1.33 -0.35
C ARG A 24 23.69 -0.24 -1.11
N GLN A 25 24.68 -0.63 -1.92
CA GLN A 25 25.52 0.29 -2.69
C GLN A 25 24.79 0.86 -3.92
N ALA A 26 23.73 0.19 -4.40
CA ALA A 26 22.99 0.60 -5.59
C ALA A 26 21.93 1.67 -5.24
N THR A 27 22.37 2.80 -4.69
CA THR A 27 21.50 3.89 -4.20
C THR A 27 20.49 4.37 -5.24
N ARG A 28 20.92 4.49 -6.51
CA ARG A 28 20.02 4.85 -7.62
C ARG A 28 18.93 3.80 -7.83
N ALA A 29 19.29 2.52 -7.87
CA ALA A 29 18.32 1.43 -8.02
C ALA A 29 17.34 1.41 -6.85
N LEU A 30 17.81 1.54 -5.60
CA LEU A 30 16.97 1.61 -4.41
C LEU A 30 15.89 2.71 -4.53
N LYS A 31 16.31 3.94 -4.84
CA LYS A 31 15.41 5.09 -4.92
C LYS A 31 14.39 4.94 -6.04
N TRP A 32 14.82 4.54 -7.24
CA TRP A 32 13.92 4.34 -8.39
C TRP A 32 12.98 3.16 -8.20
N SER A 33 13.42 2.06 -7.58
CA SER A 33 12.55 0.93 -7.26
C SER A 33 11.46 1.33 -6.27
N ALA A 34 11.82 2.00 -5.17
CA ALA A 34 10.85 2.43 -4.16
C ALA A 34 9.83 3.41 -4.76
N LEU A 35 10.30 4.38 -5.55
CA LEU A 35 9.42 5.32 -6.25
C LEU A 35 8.51 4.61 -7.25
N GLY A 36 9.01 3.63 -7.99
CA GLY A 36 8.22 2.83 -8.92
C GLY A 36 7.09 2.07 -8.22
N ILE A 37 7.36 1.47 -7.06
CA ILE A 37 6.34 0.79 -6.24
C ILE A 37 5.27 1.79 -5.77
N ALA A 38 5.67 2.94 -5.24
CA ALA A 38 4.73 3.98 -4.80
C ALA A 38 3.87 4.53 -5.96
N LEU A 39 4.46 4.72 -7.14
CA LEU A 39 3.72 5.12 -8.33
C LEU A 39 2.71 4.06 -8.79
N LEU A 40 3.06 2.78 -8.70
CA LEU A 40 2.13 1.69 -8.97
C LEU A 40 1.00 1.64 -7.93
N ALA A 41 1.30 1.87 -6.65
CA ALA A 41 0.31 1.95 -5.58
C ALA A 41 -0.67 3.12 -5.80
N LEU A 42 -0.15 4.28 -6.21
CA LEU A 42 -0.96 5.44 -6.59
C LEU A 42 -1.83 5.15 -7.82
N ALA A 43 -1.27 4.54 -8.86
CA ALA A 43 -2.02 4.19 -10.06
C ALA A 43 -3.18 3.22 -9.75
N LEU A 44 -2.94 2.23 -8.89
CA LEU A 44 -3.97 1.29 -8.46
C LEU A 44 -5.02 1.98 -7.57
N SER A 45 -4.61 2.90 -6.68
CA SER A 45 -5.55 3.73 -5.92
C SER A 45 -6.45 4.58 -6.81
N VAL A 46 -5.91 5.17 -7.87
CA VAL A 46 -6.69 5.96 -8.85
C VAL A 46 -7.65 5.06 -9.63
N ALA A 47 -7.24 3.84 -9.98
CA ALA A 47 -8.11 2.88 -10.64
C ALA A 47 -9.29 2.45 -9.74
N ILE A 48 -9.04 2.23 -8.44
CA ILE A 48 -10.09 1.94 -7.45
C ILE A 48 -11.05 3.14 -7.33
N TRP A 49 -10.52 4.36 -7.26
CA TRP A 49 -11.35 5.57 -7.21
C TRP A 49 -12.21 5.72 -8.47
N ALA A 50 -11.64 5.55 -9.66
CA ALA A 50 -12.38 5.65 -10.92
C ALA A 50 -13.52 4.61 -11.04
N GLY A 51 -13.41 3.46 -10.37
CA GLY A 51 -14.44 2.43 -10.32
C GLY A 51 -15.44 2.57 -9.18
N PHE A 52 -15.30 3.56 -8.29
CA PHE A 52 -16.17 3.75 -7.14
C PHE A 52 -17.47 4.49 -7.50
N ASP A 53 -18.61 3.96 -7.09
CA ASP A 53 -19.92 4.58 -7.27
C ASP A 53 -20.32 5.43 -6.05
N ALA A 54 -20.15 6.75 -6.14
CA ALA A 54 -20.49 7.66 -5.05
C ALA A 54 -22.00 7.74 -4.73
N SER A 55 -22.87 7.22 -5.61
CA SER A 55 -24.31 7.19 -5.36
C SER A 55 -24.74 6.05 -4.45
N ASN A 56 -23.88 5.03 -4.29
CA ASN A 56 -24.14 3.89 -3.43
C ASN A 56 -23.45 4.06 -2.07
N PRO A 57 -24.20 4.20 -0.95
CA PRO A 57 -23.63 4.40 0.38
C PRO A 57 -23.06 3.11 1.02
N THR A 58 -23.21 1.95 0.37
CA THR A 58 -22.65 0.69 0.90
C THR A 58 -21.15 0.60 0.65
N PHE A 59 -20.48 -0.24 1.43
CA PHE A 59 -19.10 -0.64 1.14
C PHE A 59 -18.97 -1.23 -0.28
N GLN A 60 -17.86 -0.90 -0.94
CA GLN A 60 -17.53 -1.35 -2.28
C GLN A 60 -16.19 -2.06 -2.30
N PHE A 61 -15.95 -2.85 -3.35
CA PHE A 61 -14.76 -3.68 -3.49
C PHE A 61 -14.54 -4.65 -2.31
N GLU A 62 -15.63 -5.14 -1.70
CA GLU A 62 -15.57 -6.02 -0.53
C GLU A 62 -14.88 -7.36 -0.83
N GLU A 63 -13.90 -7.70 0.02
CA GLU A 63 -13.20 -8.96 0.03
C GLU A 63 -13.30 -9.57 1.42
N ASN A 64 -14.22 -10.52 1.60
CA ASN A 64 -14.45 -11.16 2.88
C ASN A 64 -14.06 -12.65 2.81
N ARG A 65 -12.93 -13.00 3.43
CA ARG A 65 -12.40 -14.37 3.44
C ARG A 65 -12.16 -14.85 4.86
N PRO A 66 -12.47 -16.11 5.19
CA PRO A 66 -12.11 -16.66 6.49
C PRO A 66 -10.59 -16.71 6.64
N TRP A 67 -10.06 -16.12 7.72
CA TRP A 67 -8.63 -16.10 8.00
C TRP A 67 -8.25 -17.10 9.10
N ILE A 68 -8.85 -16.97 10.28
CA ILE A 68 -8.60 -17.86 11.43
C ILE A 68 -9.93 -18.41 11.92
N ARG A 69 -10.04 -19.73 12.02
CA ARG A 69 -11.16 -20.42 12.68
C ARG A 69 -10.60 -21.26 13.82
N ALA A 70 -10.74 -20.78 15.05
CA ALA A 70 -10.42 -21.51 16.27
C ALA A 70 -11.71 -21.85 17.03
N LEU A 71 -11.66 -22.82 17.95
CA LEU A 71 -12.84 -23.40 18.64
C LEU A 71 -13.88 -22.39 19.15
N SER A 72 -13.44 -21.20 19.59
CA SER A 72 -14.30 -20.16 20.18
C SER A 72 -14.26 -18.82 19.45
N PHE A 73 -13.52 -18.70 18.33
CA PHE A 73 -13.37 -17.44 17.63
C PHE A 73 -13.14 -17.63 16.13
N SER A 74 -13.85 -16.84 15.34
CA SER A 74 -13.70 -16.74 13.89
C SER A 74 -13.30 -15.32 13.50
N MET A 75 -12.18 -15.20 12.80
CA MET A 75 -11.62 -13.95 12.30
C MET A 75 -11.64 -14.00 10.77
N ASN A 76 -12.18 -12.96 10.15
CA ASN A 76 -12.18 -12.84 8.70
C ASN A 76 -11.16 -11.79 8.27
N TYR A 77 -10.49 -12.06 7.16
CA TYR A 77 -9.85 -11.04 6.35
C TYR A 77 -10.95 -10.35 5.57
N HIS A 78 -11.45 -9.25 6.14
CA HIS A 78 -12.44 -8.39 5.53
C HIS A 78 -11.71 -7.13 5.08
N LEU A 79 -11.65 -6.90 3.77
CA LEU A 79 -11.28 -5.60 3.22
C LEU A 79 -12.46 -4.99 2.50
N ALA A 80 -12.73 -3.72 2.73
CA ALA A 80 -13.74 -2.98 1.99
C ALA A 80 -13.38 -1.49 1.96
N VAL A 81 -13.98 -0.74 1.04
CA VAL A 81 -13.79 0.70 0.97
C VAL A 81 -15.13 1.43 0.99
N ASP A 82 -15.21 2.50 1.78
CA ASP A 82 -16.29 3.49 1.73
C ASP A 82 -15.78 4.80 1.11
N GLY A 83 -16.63 5.82 1.04
CA GLY A 83 -16.27 7.12 0.48
C GLY A 83 -15.15 7.85 1.24
N ILE A 84 -15.00 7.64 2.55
CA ILE A 84 -13.98 8.30 3.36
C ILE A 84 -12.65 7.53 3.24
N SER A 85 -12.67 6.22 3.44
CA SER A 85 -11.52 5.34 3.27
C SER A 85 -10.90 5.49 1.88
N LEU A 86 -11.72 5.66 0.84
CA LEU A 86 -11.22 5.90 -0.52
C LEU A 86 -10.36 7.16 -0.61
N LEU A 87 -10.82 8.27 -0.04
CA LEU A 87 -10.07 9.52 -0.01
C LEU A 87 -8.77 9.38 0.78
N LEU A 88 -8.81 8.65 1.89
CA LEU A 88 -7.63 8.40 2.73
C LEU A 88 -6.61 7.51 2.03
N VAL A 89 -7.04 6.44 1.36
CA VAL A 89 -6.18 5.56 0.55
C VAL A 89 -5.53 6.33 -0.61
N ALA A 90 -6.31 7.15 -1.31
CA ALA A 90 -5.81 8.00 -2.40
C ALA A 90 -4.81 9.03 -1.89
N LEU A 91 -5.10 9.70 -0.76
CA LEU A 91 -4.20 10.65 -0.14
C LEU A 91 -2.90 9.98 0.32
N THR A 92 -2.98 8.81 0.96
CA THR A 92 -1.82 8.07 1.44
C THR A 92 -0.87 7.70 0.30
N THR A 93 -1.39 7.08 -0.75
CA THR A 93 -0.56 6.70 -1.91
C THR A 93 -0.06 7.91 -2.68
N PHE A 94 -0.85 8.99 -2.76
CA PHE A 94 -0.43 10.25 -3.35
C PHE A 94 0.72 10.89 -2.58
N LEU A 95 0.65 10.95 -1.25
CA LEU A 95 1.68 11.58 -0.40
C LEU A 95 2.96 10.75 -0.31
N MET A 96 2.88 9.43 -0.49
CA MET A 96 4.07 8.57 -0.49
C MET A 96 5.04 8.92 -1.63
N VAL A 97 4.52 9.27 -2.81
CA VAL A 97 5.33 9.65 -3.98
C VAL A 97 6.24 10.86 -3.73
N PRO A 98 5.73 12.05 -3.35
CA PRO A 98 6.56 13.21 -3.02
C PRO A 98 7.40 12.99 -1.76
N ALA A 99 6.93 12.19 -0.78
CA ALA A 99 7.74 11.85 0.39
C ALA A 99 9.01 11.08 -0.01
N LEU A 100 8.89 10.10 -0.92
CA LEU A 100 10.03 9.38 -1.46
C LEU A 100 10.91 10.27 -2.33
N LEU A 101 10.34 11.13 -3.18
CA LEU A 101 11.11 12.10 -3.98
C LEU A 101 11.90 13.08 -3.10
N GLY A 102 11.29 13.60 -2.04
CA GLY A 102 11.93 14.50 -1.07
C GLY A 102 13.07 13.83 -0.30
N SER A 103 13.02 12.50 -0.15
CA SER A 103 14.05 11.71 0.52
C SER A 103 15.32 11.47 -0.31
N TRP A 104 15.43 12.03 -1.52
CA TRP A 104 16.59 11.79 -2.40
C TRP A 104 17.92 12.28 -1.85
N ASN A 105 17.93 13.16 -0.86
CA ASN A 105 19.16 13.63 -0.21
C ASN A 105 19.58 12.77 1.00
N ILE A 106 18.81 11.74 1.35
CA ILE A 106 19.18 10.80 2.41
C ILE A 106 20.29 9.86 1.89
N GLU A 107 21.40 9.84 2.61
CA GLU A 107 22.56 8.99 2.31
C GLU A 107 22.76 7.89 3.37
N GLU A 108 22.49 8.21 4.63
CA GLU A 108 22.66 7.27 5.73
C GLU A 108 21.49 6.27 5.79
N ARG A 109 21.80 4.97 5.77
CA ARG A 109 20.80 3.88 5.90
C ARG A 109 19.62 4.00 4.92
N LEU A 110 19.89 4.49 3.71
CA LEU A 110 18.88 4.72 2.66
C LEU A 110 18.02 3.48 2.39
N LYS A 111 18.63 2.28 2.35
CA LYS A 111 17.89 1.04 2.07
C LYS A 111 16.85 0.77 3.14
N GLU A 112 17.25 0.84 4.42
CA GLU A 112 16.37 0.64 5.55
C GLU A 112 15.26 1.69 5.57
N PHE A 113 15.60 2.95 5.33
CA PHE A 113 14.64 4.06 5.26
C PHE A 113 13.54 3.78 4.22
N LEU A 114 13.91 3.46 2.97
CA LEU A 114 12.96 3.20 1.89
C LEU A 114 12.06 1.99 2.19
N ILE A 115 12.62 0.92 2.74
CA ILE A 115 11.86 -0.26 3.17
C ILE A 115 10.84 0.13 4.24
N THR A 116 11.26 0.90 5.25
CA THR A 116 10.35 1.34 6.32
C THR A 116 9.25 2.27 5.82
N MET A 117 9.53 3.12 4.83
CA MET A 117 8.51 3.98 4.21
C MET A 117 7.43 3.15 3.49
N LEU A 118 7.83 2.13 2.72
CA LEU A 118 6.88 1.23 2.04
C LEU A 118 6.10 0.33 3.01
N VAL A 119 6.73 -0.10 4.10
CA VAL A 119 6.04 -0.83 5.18
C VAL A 119 5.05 0.08 5.91
N LEU A 120 5.41 1.35 6.14
CA LEU A 120 4.50 2.35 6.69
C LEU A 120 3.30 2.58 5.77
N GLU A 121 3.52 2.67 4.45
CA GLU A 121 2.44 2.73 3.45
C GLU A 121 1.47 1.55 3.59
N THR A 122 2.01 0.34 3.68
CA THR A 122 1.22 -0.90 3.90
C THR A 122 0.37 -0.79 5.16
N GLY A 123 0.96 -0.33 6.27
CA GLY A 123 0.27 -0.18 7.55
C GLY A 123 -0.87 0.84 7.47
N MET A 124 -0.63 2.00 6.86
CA MET A 124 -1.66 3.03 6.67
C MET A 124 -2.81 2.52 5.78
N LEU A 125 -2.50 1.86 4.67
CA LEU A 125 -3.51 1.25 3.79
C LEU A 125 -4.32 0.18 4.54
N GLY A 126 -3.67 -0.63 5.37
CA GLY A 126 -4.34 -1.64 6.19
C GLY A 126 -5.35 -1.03 7.15
N VAL A 127 -5.02 0.10 7.79
CA VAL A 127 -5.93 0.79 8.71
C VAL A 127 -7.17 1.34 8.01
N PHE A 128 -7.06 1.80 6.76
CA PHE A 128 -8.18 2.39 6.04
C PHE A 128 -9.05 1.36 5.28
N LEU A 129 -8.53 0.17 5.02
CA LEU A 129 -9.23 -0.88 4.27
C LEU A 129 -9.86 -1.97 5.15
N ALA A 130 -9.46 -2.09 6.43
CA ALA A 130 -9.85 -3.19 7.33
C ALA A 130 -11.01 -2.84 8.28
#